data_AF-A0A5K7Z8P6-F1
#
_entry.id   AF-A0A5K7Z8P6-F1
#
_cell.length_a   1.000
_cell.length_b   1.000
_cell.length_c   1.000
_cell.angle_alpha   90.00
_cell.angle_beta   90.00
_cell.angle_gamma   90.00
#
_symmetry.space_group_name_H-M   'P 1'
#
loop_
_entity.id
_entity.type
_entity.pdbx_description
1 polymer ?
#
loop_
_entity_poly.entity_id
_entity_poly.type
_entity_poly.pdbx_seq_one_letter_code
_entity_poly.pdbx_strand_id
1 'polypeptide(L)'
;MFEILHFRKSEKILSNKNLLEDVQATMQYIDDVLTGALYTRELLRMALDEMDWTGDIDSMRIIENRRYMYKGVKRGVAIDGNVSAYEYILEGLVRLQIGYDKRRIEAGILIVNSKRSDKSPLGTTADLIKAEIETLYPTIHLPVAVCLISTGEPILFDEEGNPYGSVSVSKDDNPAVEKATQG
;
A
#
# COMPACT_ATOMS: atom_id res chain seq x y z
N MET A 1 1.66 -11.54 4.19
CA MET A 1 2.85 -11.29 5.03
C MET A 1 3.73 -10.34 4.25
N PHE A 2 3.96 -9.16 4.82
CA PHE A 2 4.79 -8.12 4.23
C PHE A 2 6.19 -8.09 4.86
N GLU A 3 7.12 -7.42 4.18
CA GLU A 3 8.48 -7.16 4.66
C GLU A 3 8.81 -5.67 4.52
N ILE A 4 9.55 -5.11 5.48
CA ILE A 4 10.03 -3.73 5.45
C ILE A 4 11.56 -3.72 5.45
N LEU A 5 12.14 -3.10 4.43
CA LEU A 5 13.58 -2.93 4.26
C LEU A 5 13.97 -1.46 4.44
N HIS A 6 14.86 -1.18 5.37
CA HIS A 6 15.29 0.18 5.67
C HIS A 6 16.62 0.54 4.99
N PHE A 7 16.63 1.67 4.28
CA PHE A 7 17.80 2.20 3.59
C PHE A 7 18.16 3.59 4.12
N ARG A 8 19.47 3.86 4.19
CA ARG A 8 20.03 5.19 4.47
C ARG A 8 19.44 5.85 5.72
N LYS A 9 19.35 5.06 6.81
CA LYS A 9 18.87 5.46 8.14
C LYS A 9 17.39 5.85 8.19
N SER A 10 16.56 5.41 7.24
CA SER A 10 15.12 5.66 7.27
C SER A 10 14.47 5.20 8.56
N GLU A 11 14.85 4.03 9.10
CA GLU A 11 14.38 3.52 10.39
C GLU A 11 14.57 4.53 11.53
N LYS A 12 15.76 5.14 11.63
CA LYS A 12 16.07 6.15 12.65
C LYS A 12 15.20 7.40 12.47
N ILE A 13 14.95 7.83 11.24
CA ILE A 13 14.10 8.99 10.96
C ILE A 13 12.65 8.68 11.34
N LEU A 14 12.13 7.50 11.00
CA LEU A 14 10.79 7.05 11.35
C LEU A 14 10.61 6.95 12.87
N SER A 15 11.60 6.37 13.57
CA SER A 15 11.61 6.29 15.03
C SER A 15 11.57 7.69 15.68
N ASN A 16 12.44 8.61 15.24
CA ASN A 16 12.46 9.99 15.76
C ASN A 16 11.16 10.76 15.54
N LYS A 17 10.38 10.38 14.52
CA LYS A 17 9.08 10.99 14.18
C LYS A 17 7.88 10.29 14.84
N ASN A 18 8.13 9.27 15.67
CA ASN A 18 7.11 8.39 16.25
C ASN A 18 6.21 7.78 15.16
N LEU A 19 6.83 7.28 14.08
CA LEU A 19 6.15 6.66 12.95
C LEU A 19 6.51 5.18 12.75
N LEU A 20 7.45 4.61 13.51
CA LEU A 20 7.88 3.22 13.28
C LEU A 20 6.72 2.22 13.46
N GLU A 21 6.02 2.30 14.59
CA GLU A 21 4.84 1.47 14.87
C GLU A 21 3.67 1.79 13.94
N ASP A 22 3.50 3.06 13.58
CA ASP A 22 2.45 3.53 12.68
C ASP A 22 2.62 2.96 11.26
N VAL A 23 3.87 2.94 10.75
CA VAL A 23 4.21 2.30 9.48
C VAL A 23 3.98 0.80 9.55
N GLN A 24 4.39 0.14 10.64
CA GLN A 24 4.14 -1.30 10.83
C GLN A 24 2.65 -1.63 10.80
N ALA A 25 1.83 -0.89 11.55
CA ALA A 25 0.38 -1.05 11.60
C ALA A 25 -0.26 -0.77 10.24
N THR A 26 0.19 0.28 9.54
CA THR A 26 -0.30 0.64 8.21
C THR A 26 0.01 -0.46 7.19
N MET A 27 1.25 -0.98 7.17
CA MET A 27 1.62 -2.04 6.24
C MET A 27 0.89 -3.36 6.52
N GLN A 28 0.65 -3.68 7.80
CA GLN A 28 -0.18 -4.82 8.19
C GLN A 28 -1.60 -4.65 7.67
N TYR A 29 -2.21 -3.49 7.89
CA TYR A 29 -3.58 -3.26 7.43
C TYR A 29 -3.69 -3.31 5.89
N ILE A 30 -2.71 -2.76 5.17
CA ILE A 30 -2.66 -2.85 3.71
C ILE A 30 -2.50 -4.30 3.24
N ASP A 31 -1.62 -5.10 3.87
CA ASP A 31 -1.45 -6.53 3.53
C ASP A 31 -2.77 -7.30 3.71
N ASP A 32 -3.47 -7.07 4.84
CA ASP A 32 -4.74 -7.72 5.14
C ASP A 32 -5.85 -7.34 4.15
N VAL A 33 -5.96 -6.05 3.82
CA VAL A 33 -7.01 -5.53 2.93
C VAL A 33 -6.78 -5.91 1.47
N LEU A 34 -5.52 -5.98 1.03
CA LEU A 34 -5.21 -6.22 -0.38
C LEU A 34 -5.07 -7.69 -0.74
N THR A 35 -4.93 -8.59 0.24
CA THR A 35 -4.80 -10.03 -0.02
C THR A 35 -6.07 -10.57 -0.68
N GLY A 36 -5.94 -11.11 -1.90
CA GLY A 36 -7.04 -11.67 -2.68
C GLY A 36 -7.98 -10.64 -3.31
N ALA A 37 -7.67 -9.35 -3.20
CA ALA A 37 -8.57 -8.28 -3.62
C ALA A 37 -8.51 -8.00 -5.13
N LEU A 38 -9.68 -7.76 -5.73
CA LEU A 38 -9.80 -7.32 -7.13
C LEU A 38 -9.52 -5.82 -7.32
N TYR A 39 -10.03 -4.99 -6.41
CA TYR A 39 -10.00 -3.52 -6.54
C TYR A 39 -8.90 -2.88 -5.67
N THR A 40 -7.67 -3.38 -5.83
CA THR A 40 -6.52 -3.05 -4.96
C THR A 40 -6.21 -1.55 -4.87
N ARG A 41 -6.44 -0.79 -5.95
CA ARG A 41 -6.17 0.65 -5.99
C ARG A 41 -7.03 1.45 -5.00
N GLU A 42 -8.33 1.19 -4.99
CA GLU A 42 -9.27 1.94 -4.15
C GLU A 42 -9.15 1.52 -2.70
N LEU A 43 -8.99 0.22 -2.46
CA LEU A 43 -8.73 -0.33 -1.15
C LEU A 43 -7.45 0.22 -0.52
N LEU A 44 -6.36 0.33 -1.30
CA LEU A 44 -5.13 0.99 -0.84
C LEU A 44 -5.39 2.46 -0.45
N ARG A 45 -6.18 3.18 -1.25
CA ARG A 45 -6.52 4.59 -0.95
C ARG A 45 -7.28 4.68 0.37
N MET A 46 -8.28 3.82 0.57
CA MET A 46 -9.08 3.79 1.80
C MET A 46 -8.23 3.41 3.02
N ALA A 47 -7.40 2.37 2.91
CA ALA A 47 -6.52 1.95 4.00
C ALA A 47 -5.56 3.08 4.44
N LEU A 48 -5.01 3.83 3.47
CA LEU A 48 -4.15 4.98 3.79
C LEU A 48 -4.93 6.13 4.43
N ASP A 49 -6.19 6.34 4.02
CA ASP A 49 -7.07 7.36 4.59
C ASP A 49 -7.42 7.03 6.06
N GLU A 50 -7.80 5.80 6.34
CA GLU A 50 -8.15 5.31 7.68
C GLU A 50 -6.94 5.30 8.64
N MET A 51 -5.73 5.12 8.10
CA MET A 51 -4.48 5.18 8.86
C MET A 51 -3.89 6.60 8.97
N ASP A 52 -4.67 7.63 8.60
CA ASP A 52 -4.30 9.05 8.74
C ASP A 52 -3.04 9.42 7.94
N TRP A 53 -2.90 8.85 6.74
CA TRP A 53 -1.86 9.23 5.77
C TRP A 53 -2.34 10.22 4.72
N THR A 54 -3.65 10.49 4.62
CA THR A 54 -4.16 11.53 3.73
C THR A 54 -3.94 12.90 4.38
N GLY A 55 -3.03 13.70 3.81
CA GLY A 55 -2.76 15.07 4.24
C GLY A 55 -3.60 16.10 3.48
N ASP A 56 -3.34 17.38 3.76
CA ASP A 56 -3.82 18.45 2.91
C ASP A 56 -3.23 18.34 1.49
N ILE A 57 -3.92 18.90 0.50
CA ILE A 57 -3.51 18.79 -0.91
C ILE A 57 -2.09 19.32 -1.15
N ASP A 58 -1.65 20.35 -0.42
CA ASP A 58 -0.32 20.89 -0.65
C ASP A 58 0.76 19.95 -0.13
N SER A 59 0.63 19.44 1.10
CA SER A 59 1.59 18.47 1.64
C SER A 59 1.70 17.20 0.79
N MET A 60 0.60 16.78 0.15
CA MET A 60 0.61 15.63 -0.74
C MET A 60 1.26 15.88 -2.11
N ARG A 61 1.46 17.13 -2.54
CA ARG A 61 2.10 17.42 -3.84
C ARG A 61 3.60 17.14 -3.80
N ILE A 62 4.06 16.41 -4.81
CA ILE A 62 5.48 16.12 -5.05
C ILE A 62 6.21 17.36 -5.56
N ILE A 63 5.57 18.07 -6.49
CA ILE A 63 6.08 19.29 -7.12
C ILE A 63 5.02 20.37 -6.96
N GLU A 64 5.43 21.52 -6.43
CA GLU A 64 4.57 22.69 -6.29
C GLU A 64 3.88 23.04 -7.61
N ASN A 65 2.61 23.43 -7.52
CA ASN A 65 1.79 23.82 -8.67
C ASN A 65 1.60 22.73 -9.74
N ARG A 66 1.94 21.47 -9.45
CA ARG A 66 1.66 20.31 -10.32
C ARG A 66 0.64 19.39 -9.65
N ARG A 67 0.01 18.53 -10.46
CA ARG A 67 -0.99 17.55 -10.01
C ARG A 67 -0.40 16.21 -9.54
N TYR A 68 0.93 16.07 -9.55
CA TYR A 68 1.58 14.85 -9.07
C TYR A 68 1.54 14.82 -7.54
N MET A 69 0.87 13.82 -6.99
CA MET A 69 0.71 13.63 -5.56
C MET A 69 1.31 12.31 -5.11
N TYR A 70 1.81 12.29 -3.88
CA TYR A 70 2.08 11.06 -3.14
C TYR A 70 0.77 10.31 -2.89
N LYS A 71 0.87 9.03 -2.52
CA LYS A 71 -0.29 8.27 -2.05
C LYS A 71 -0.70 8.66 -0.63
N GLY A 72 0.27 9.02 0.20
CA GLY A 72 0.05 9.49 1.57
C GLY A 72 1.23 10.30 2.07
N VAL A 73 1.01 11.21 3.01
CA VAL A 73 2.02 12.03 3.67
C VAL A 73 1.67 12.19 5.14
N LYS A 74 2.63 11.93 6.02
CA LYS A 74 2.47 12.12 7.46
C LYS A 74 3.78 12.60 8.07
N ARG A 75 3.73 13.74 8.77
CA ARG A 75 4.88 14.33 9.51
C ARG A 75 6.18 14.44 8.69
N GLY A 76 6.07 14.82 7.42
CA GLY A 76 7.23 14.97 6.52
C GLY A 76 7.77 13.65 5.95
N VAL A 77 7.03 12.55 6.07
CA VAL A 77 7.32 11.26 5.42
C VAL A 77 6.23 10.98 4.40
N ALA A 78 6.62 10.61 3.18
CA ALA A 78 5.67 10.29 2.10
C ALA A 78 5.64 8.81 1.75
N ILE A 79 4.45 8.31 1.45
CA ILE A 79 4.20 7.00 0.84
C ILE A 79 3.98 7.18 -0.66
N ASP A 80 4.74 6.45 -1.47
CA ASP A 80 4.45 6.22 -2.89
C ASP A 80 4.54 4.72 -3.17
N GLY A 81 4.13 4.25 -4.34
CA GLY A 81 4.27 2.85 -4.70
C GLY A 81 3.29 2.33 -5.73
N ASN A 82 3.42 1.04 -6.03
CA ASN A 82 2.45 0.32 -6.83
C ASN A 82 2.44 -1.15 -6.43
N VAL A 83 1.29 -1.62 -5.97
CA VAL A 83 1.06 -3.01 -5.57
C VAL A 83 0.81 -3.95 -6.75
N SER A 84 0.77 -3.45 -7.99
CA SER A 84 0.53 -4.26 -9.19
C SER A 84 1.81 -4.68 -9.91
N ALA A 85 2.93 -4.00 -9.68
CA ALA A 85 4.17 -4.24 -10.43
C ALA A 85 5.40 -3.91 -9.58
N TYR A 86 6.38 -4.81 -9.60
CA TYR A 86 7.67 -4.62 -8.95
C TYR A 86 8.47 -3.47 -9.61
N GLU A 87 8.41 -3.40 -10.94
CA GLU A 87 9.16 -2.48 -11.79
C GLU A 87 8.86 -1.00 -11.52
N TYR A 88 7.77 -0.71 -10.82
CA TYR A 88 7.46 0.64 -10.32
C TYR A 88 8.50 1.14 -9.30
N ILE A 89 9.39 0.28 -8.79
CA ILE A 89 10.45 0.67 -7.86
C ILE A 89 11.23 1.90 -8.35
N LEU A 90 11.59 1.96 -9.64
CA LEU A 90 12.31 3.10 -10.21
C LEU A 90 11.47 4.38 -10.23
N GLU A 91 10.23 4.30 -10.70
CA GLU A 91 9.33 5.46 -10.75
C GLU A 91 9.06 6.00 -9.34
N GLY A 92 8.72 5.13 -8.40
CA GLY A 92 8.44 5.50 -7.01
C GLY A 92 9.65 6.13 -6.32
N LEU A 93 10.85 5.56 -6.50
CA LEU A 93 12.08 6.13 -5.95
C LEU A 93 12.40 7.51 -6.52
N VAL A 94 12.24 7.72 -7.83
CA VAL A 94 12.44 9.03 -8.46
C VAL A 94 11.46 10.07 -7.90
N ARG A 95 10.19 9.71 -7.76
CA ARG A 95 9.15 10.58 -7.21
C ARG A 95 9.44 10.99 -5.77
N LEU A 96 9.85 10.05 -4.93
CA LEU A 96 10.24 10.34 -3.55
C LEU A 96 11.53 11.18 -3.50
N GLN A 97 12.54 10.87 -4.35
CA GLN A 97 13.79 11.62 -4.42
C GLN A 97 13.55 13.10 -4.76
N ILE A 98 12.66 13.38 -5.72
CA ILE A 98 12.28 14.76 -6.07
C ILE A 98 11.74 15.50 -4.83
N GLY A 99 10.86 14.85 -4.06
CA GLY A 99 10.35 15.42 -2.81
C GLY A 99 11.43 15.75 -1.80
N TYR A 100 12.35 14.82 -1.63
CA TYR A 100 13.46 14.93 -0.70
C TYR A 100 14.41 16.07 -1.11
N ASP A 101 14.79 16.15 -2.38
CA ASP A 101 15.66 17.22 -2.91
C ASP A 101 14.99 18.60 -2.81
N LYS A 102 13.67 18.65 -2.93
CA LYS A 102 12.86 19.86 -2.72
C LYS A 102 12.57 20.15 -1.25
N ARG A 103 13.08 19.34 -0.32
CA ARG A 103 12.88 19.45 1.14
C ARG A 103 11.39 19.44 1.55
N ARG A 104 10.53 18.81 0.75
CA ARG A 104 9.11 18.61 1.08
C ARG A 104 8.91 17.39 1.99
N ILE A 105 9.83 16.43 1.91
CA ILE A 105 9.87 15.24 2.76
C ILE A 105 11.28 15.03 3.30
N GLU A 106 11.38 14.34 4.43
CA GLU A 106 12.64 13.96 5.08
C GLU A 106 12.99 12.49 4.84
N ALA A 107 11.97 11.65 4.57
CA ALA A 107 12.12 10.26 4.19
C ALA A 107 10.93 9.79 3.34
N GLY A 108 11.15 8.71 2.60
CA GLY A 108 10.11 8.03 1.82
C GLY A 108 9.77 6.65 2.36
N ILE A 109 8.57 6.18 2.01
CA ILE A 109 8.12 4.80 2.11
C ILE A 109 7.66 4.39 0.71
N LEU A 110 8.21 3.30 0.20
CA LEU A 110 7.92 2.81 -1.14
C LEU A 110 7.23 1.45 -1.05
N ILE A 111 5.99 1.36 -1.52
CA ILE A 111 5.24 0.10 -1.58
C ILE A 111 5.44 -0.54 -2.97
N VAL A 112 5.87 -1.79 -3.02
CA VAL A 112 5.98 -2.58 -4.26
C VAL A 112 5.44 -3.99 -4.06
N ASN A 113 5.00 -4.62 -5.15
CA ASN A 113 4.56 -6.01 -5.08
C ASN A 113 5.76 -6.94 -4.78
N SER A 114 5.56 -7.91 -3.88
CA SER A 114 6.58 -8.91 -3.54
C SER A 114 6.66 -10.06 -4.56
N LYS A 115 5.64 -10.23 -5.41
CA LYS A 115 5.57 -11.26 -6.45
C LYS A 115 6.64 -10.97 -7.51
N ARG A 116 7.60 -11.89 -7.61
CA ARG A 116 8.65 -11.84 -8.62
C ARG A 116 8.12 -12.25 -9.99
N SER A 117 8.79 -11.72 -11.01
CA SER A 117 8.91 -12.40 -12.30
C SER A 117 9.77 -13.66 -12.13
N ASP A 118 9.31 -14.79 -12.68
CA ASP A 118 10.02 -16.09 -12.68
C ASP A 118 11.41 -16.05 -13.33
N LYS A 119 11.80 -14.91 -13.93
CA LYS A 119 13.02 -14.74 -14.71
C LYS A 119 14.16 -14.04 -13.96
N SER A 120 13.99 -13.70 -12.68
CA SER A 120 15.02 -12.95 -11.95
C SER A 120 16.23 -13.82 -11.56
N PRO A 121 17.46 -13.43 -11.93
CA PRO A 121 18.67 -14.22 -11.66
C PRO A 121 19.24 -14.02 -10.24
N LEU A 122 18.70 -13.10 -9.45
CA LEU A 122 19.23 -12.69 -8.14
C LEU A 122 18.48 -13.36 -6.99
N GLY A 123 19.15 -13.69 -5.87
CA GLY A 123 18.66 -14.48 -4.72
C GLY A 123 17.24 -14.20 -4.19
N THR A 124 17.10 -13.63 -2.99
CA THR A 124 15.77 -13.28 -2.42
C THR A 124 15.27 -11.94 -2.96
N THR A 125 13.95 -11.65 -2.91
CA THR A 125 13.42 -10.33 -3.33
C THR A 125 14.09 -9.18 -2.58
N ALA A 126 14.40 -9.38 -1.29
CA ALA A 126 15.16 -8.40 -0.51
C ALA A 126 16.57 -8.16 -1.04
N ASP A 127 17.29 -9.19 -1.48
CA ASP A 127 18.64 -9.03 -2.05
C ASP A 127 18.62 -8.25 -3.37
N LEU A 128 17.58 -8.47 -4.18
CA LEU A 128 17.36 -7.75 -5.43
C LEU A 128 17.18 -6.25 -5.15
N ILE A 129 16.27 -5.90 -4.24
CA ILE A 129 15.98 -4.51 -3.88
C ILE A 129 17.22 -3.82 -3.31
N LYS A 130 18.00 -4.52 -2.47
CA LYS A 130 19.26 -4.00 -1.96
C LYS A 130 20.21 -3.68 -3.12
N ALA A 131 20.43 -4.61 -4.05
CA ALA A 131 21.32 -4.39 -5.19
C ALA A 131 20.83 -3.24 -6.10
N GLU A 132 19.53 -3.15 -6.36
CA GLU A 132 18.95 -2.07 -7.17
C GLU A 132 19.12 -0.70 -6.51
N ILE A 133 18.78 -0.55 -5.22
CA ILE A 133 18.90 0.71 -4.50
C ILE A 133 20.36 1.16 -4.38
N GLU A 134 21.29 0.23 -4.15
CA GLU A 134 22.72 0.55 -4.12
C GLU A 134 23.24 0.97 -5.50
N THR A 135 22.77 0.35 -6.59
CA THR A 135 23.14 0.73 -7.97
C THR A 135 22.68 2.15 -8.32
N LEU A 136 21.59 2.63 -7.72
CA LEU A 136 21.05 3.96 -7.98
C LEU A 136 21.77 5.08 -7.23
N TYR A 137 22.67 4.76 -6.30
CA TYR A 137 23.48 5.75 -5.60
C TYR A 137 24.57 6.33 -6.53
N PRO A 138 24.87 7.65 -6.48
CA PRO A 138 24.32 8.67 -5.59
C PRO A 138 23.07 9.39 -6.10
N THR A 139 22.56 9.05 -7.29
CA THR A 139 21.42 9.74 -7.91
C THR A 139 20.17 9.67 -7.04
N ILE A 140 19.79 8.46 -6.63
CA ILE A 140 18.81 8.25 -5.58
C ILE A 140 19.62 8.13 -4.31
N HIS A 141 19.48 9.07 -3.37
CA HIS A 141 20.20 9.11 -2.08
C HIS A 141 19.28 9.43 -0.88
N LEU A 142 17.97 9.61 -1.10
CA LEU A 142 17.02 9.82 -0.01
C LEU A 142 17.00 8.66 1.00
N PRO A 143 16.72 8.92 2.28
CA PRO A 143 16.29 7.90 3.24
C PRO A 143 14.95 7.29 2.82
N VAL A 144 14.89 5.97 2.67
CA VAL A 144 13.67 5.28 2.24
C VAL A 144 13.47 3.95 2.97
N ALA A 145 12.23 3.62 3.29
CA ALA A 145 11.83 2.26 3.65
C ALA A 145 11.10 1.64 2.44
N VAL A 146 11.47 0.43 2.04
CA VAL A 146 10.77 -0.30 0.97
C VAL A 146 9.90 -1.39 1.61
N CYS A 147 8.61 -1.37 1.29
CA CYS A 147 7.62 -2.29 1.82
C CYS A 147 7.16 -3.23 0.70
N LEU A 148 7.39 -4.51 0.92
CA LEU A 148 7.01 -5.59 0.02
C LEU A 148 5.65 -6.14 0.42
N ILE A 149 4.65 -6.01 -0.45
CA ILE A 149 3.28 -6.49 -0.19
C ILE A 149 2.89 -7.52 -1.25
N SER A 150 2.35 -8.65 -0.80
CA SER A 150 1.81 -9.69 -1.70
C SER A 150 0.30 -9.57 -1.76
N THR A 151 -0.26 -9.23 -2.93
CA THR A 151 -1.72 -9.19 -3.10
C THR A 151 -2.32 -10.59 -3.33
N GLY A 152 -1.49 -11.61 -3.58
CA GLY A 152 -1.95 -12.93 -3.99
C GLY A 152 -2.68 -12.94 -5.32
N GLU A 153 -3.34 -14.06 -5.62
CA GLU A 153 -4.26 -14.17 -6.75
C GLU A 153 -5.65 -13.65 -6.33
N PRO A 154 -6.37 -12.91 -7.19
CA PRO A 154 -7.70 -12.45 -6.87
C PRO A 154 -8.64 -13.61 -6.56
N ILE A 155 -9.39 -13.50 -5.47
CA ILE A 155 -10.42 -14.48 -5.13
C ILE A 155 -11.64 -14.19 -6.01
N LEU A 156 -11.84 -15.02 -7.03
CA LEU A 156 -13.05 -15.01 -7.84
C LEU A 156 -14.07 -15.93 -7.19
N PHE A 157 -15.26 -15.43 -6.89
CA PHE A 157 -16.40 -16.28 -6.56
C PHE A 157 -16.90 -16.89 -7.87
N ASP A 158 -16.87 -18.22 -7.96
CA ASP A 158 -17.62 -18.94 -8.97
C ASP A 158 -19.13 -18.77 -8.71
N GLU A 159 -19.91 -18.63 -9.78
CA GLU A 159 -21.38 -18.64 -9.68
C GLU A 159 -21.92 -20.03 -9.24
N GLU A 160 -21.06 -21.04 -9.19
CA GLU A 160 -21.33 -22.35 -8.63
C GLU A 160 -21.19 -22.29 -7.11
N GLY A 161 -22.28 -21.87 -6.46
CA GLY A 161 -22.39 -21.64 -5.02
C GLY A 161 -21.54 -22.55 -4.13
N ASN A 162 -20.74 -21.90 -3.29
CA ASN A 162 -19.90 -22.48 -2.25
C ASN A 162 -20.61 -23.63 -1.48
N PRO A 163 -20.09 -24.88 -1.50
CA PRO A 163 -20.68 -26.01 -0.79
C PRO A 163 -20.53 -25.92 0.75
N TYR A 164 -19.79 -24.95 1.28
CA TYR A 164 -19.46 -24.86 2.70
C TYR A 164 -19.81 -23.52 3.37
N GLY A 165 -20.62 -22.64 2.77
CA GLY A 165 -20.74 -21.29 3.31
C GLY A 165 -22.02 -20.50 3.03
N SER A 166 -23.14 -21.15 2.75
CA SER A 166 -24.44 -20.45 2.84
C SER A 166 -25.14 -20.86 4.13
N VAL A 167 -25.42 -19.89 5.01
CA VAL A 167 -26.44 -20.07 6.03
C VAL A 167 -27.76 -20.16 5.27
N SER A 168 -28.36 -21.35 5.26
CA SER A 168 -29.66 -21.59 4.67
C SER A 168 -30.69 -20.80 5.44
N VAL A 169 -31.21 -19.73 4.85
CA VAL A 169 -32.41 -19.07 5.36
C VAL A 169 -33.57 -20.02 5.10
N SER A 170 -34.23 -20.47 6.17
CA SER A 170 -35.43 -21.30 6.05
C SER A 170 -36.49 -20.54 5.25
N LYS A 171 -37.14 -21.22 4.29
CA LYS A 171 -38.23 -20.63 3.48
C LYS A 171 -39.49 -20.32 4.29
N ASP A 172 -39.51 -20.64 5.59
CA ASP A 172 -40.70 -20.54 6.43
C ASP A 172 -40.81 -19.23 7.23
N ASP A 173 -39.81 -18.34 7.18
CA ASP A 173 -39.93 -17.00 7.77
C ASP A 173 -40.64 -16.03 6.79
N ASN A 174 -41.91 -16.33 6.54
CA ASN A 174 -42.82 -15.38 5.92
C ASN A 174 -43.68 -14.79 7.05
N PRO A 175 -43.35 -13.62 7.63
CA PRO A 175 -44.28 -12.96 8.53
C PRO A 175 -45.49 -12.60 7.69
N ALA A 176 -46.62 -13.23 8.01
CA ALA A 176 -47.90 -12.96 7.39
C ALA A 176 -48.13 -11.44 7.38
N VAL A 177 -48.20 -10.87 6.18
CA VAL A 177 -48.64 -9.50 5.99
C VAL A 177 -50.11 -9.43 6.42
N GLU A 178 -50.35 -8.98 7.65
CA GLU A 178 -51.68 -8.58 8.08
C GLU A 178 -52.19 -7.48 7.14
N LYS A 179 -53.16 -7.83 6.31
CA LYS A 179 -53.90 -6.86 5.52
C LYS A 179 -54.67 -5.95 6.47
N ALA A 180 -54.25 -4.69 6.55
CA ALA A 180 -55.09 -3.62 7.06
C ALA A 180 -56.38 -3.57 6.22
N THR A 181 -57.50 -3.91 6.84
CA THR A 181 -58.83 -3.78 6.26
C THR A 181 -59.22 -2.31 6.32
N GLN A 182 -59.51 -1.72 5.16
CA GLN A 182 -60.23 -0.45 5.08
C GLN A 182 -61.69 -0.68 5.48
N GLY A 183 -62.16 0.09 6.46
CA GLY A 183 -63.55 0.22 6.89
C GLY A 183 -63.70 1.52 7.66
#